data_AF-A0A9E6W752-F1
#
_entry.id   AF-A0A9E6W752-F1
#
_cell.length_a   1.000
_cell.length_b   1.000
_cell.length_c   1.000
_cell.angle_alpha   90.00
_cell.angle_beta   90.00
_cell.angle_gamma   90.00
#
_symmetry.space_group_name_H-M   'P 1'
#
loop_
_entity.id
_entity.type
_entity.pdbx_description
1 polymer ?
#
loop_
_entity_poly.entity_id
_entity_poly.type
_entity_poly.pdbx_seq_one_letter_code
_entity_poly.pdbx_strand_id
1 'polypeptide(L)'
;MSKNLNTDLLASMVRSKRGDLGLRSAASEIGEISAPTLLRVEQGKVPDVDTFISLCKWLEVSAETFIVDAEPSFTNQKVNTKDLMLSHLRADKTLDSATISILQNVIDLAFNKANHALQK
;
A
#
# COMPACT_ATOMS: atom_id res chain seq x y z
N MET A 1 -2.59 16.15 -14.99
CA MET A 1 -1.76 15.70 -13.86
C MET A 1 -2.50 16.01 -12.57
N SER A 2 -3.54 15.24 -12.26
CA SER A 2 -4.13 15.26 -10.91
C SER A 2 -3.10 14.64 -9.94
N LYS A 3 -3.01 15.10 -8.70
CA LYS A 3 -2.13 14.50 -7.68
C LYS A 3 -3.01 13.99 -6.55
N ASN A 4 -2.81 12.75 -6.12
CA ASN A 4 -3.57 12.11 -5.06
C ASN A 4 -2.67 11.79 -3.86
N LEU A 5 -3.26 11.74 -2.68
CA LEU A 5 -2.57 11.34 -1.46
C LEU A 5 -2.66 9.82 -1.30
N ASN A 6 -1.51 9.15 -1.16
CA ASN A 6 -1.43 7.74 -0.82
C ASN A 6 -1.68 7.55 0.69
N THR A 7 -2.96 7.40 1.06
CA THR A 7 -3.37 7.24 2.46
C THR A 7 -3.01 5.89 3.05
N ASP A 8 -2.87 4.85 2.24
CA ASP A 8 -2.47 3.51 2.69
C ASP A 8 -1.02 3.49 3.16
N LEU A 9 -0.13 4.11 2.38
CA LEU A 9 1.27 4.29 2.75
C LEU A 9 1.38 5.13 4.03
N LEU A 10 0.66 6.24 4.11
CA LEU A 10 0.61 7.07 5.31
C LEU A 10 0.14 6.28 6.54
N ALA A 11 -0.96 5.54 6.42
CA ALA A 11 -1.49 4.70 7.51
C ALA A 11 -0.48 3.63 7.95
N SER A 12 0.22 3.00 7.00
CA SER A 12 1.22 1.98 7.30
C SER A 12 2.41 2.54 8.08
N MET A 13 2.94 3.70 7.67
CA MET A 13 4.07 4.33 8.34
C MET A 13 3.69 4.89 9.70
N VAL A 14 2.49 5.46 9.85
CA VAL A 14 1.96 5.90 11.15
C VAL A 14 1.86 4.72 12.12
N ARG A 15 1.26 3.59 11.70
CA ARG A 15 1.19 2.39 12.55
C ARG A 15 2.57 1.86 12.92
N SER A 16 3.50 1.86 11.97
CA SER A 16 4.87 1.39 12.19
C SER A 16 5.65 2.28 13.17
N LYS A 17 5.54 3.61 13.06
CA LYS A 17 6.20 4.54 13.99
C LYS A 17 5.54 4.53 15.37
N ARG A 18 4.21 4.36 15.43
CA ARG A 18 3.47 4.25 16.69
C ARG A 18 3.85 2.98 17.46
N GLY A 19 3.97 1.84 16.78
CA GLY A 19 4.25 0.57 17.44
C GLY A 19 3.24 0.26 18.56
N ASP A 20 3.76 0.04 19.77
CA ASP A 20 2.97 -0.27 20.96
C ASP A 20 2.43 0.99 21.69
N LEU A 21 2.76 2.19 21.20
CA LEU A 21 2.29 3.42 21.80
C LEU A 21 0.76 3.52 21.65
N GLY A 22 0.07 3.88 22.73
CA GLY A 22 -1.37 4.08 22.71
C GLY A 22 -1.77 5.25 21.82
N LEU A 23 -2.95 5.15 21.17
CA LEU A 23 -3.48 6.18 20.26
C LEU A 23 -3.48 7.60 20.86
N ARG A 24 -3.80 7.74 22.15
CA ARG A 24 -3.80 9.06 22.82
C ARG A 24 -2.39 9.63 22.99
N SER A 25 -1.43 8.80 23.37
CA SER A 25 -0.04 9.22 23.55
C SER A 25 0.57 9.62 22.21
N ALA A 26 0.39 8.78 21.18
CA ALA A 26 0.85 9.10 19.81
C ALA A 26 0.22 10.38 19.28
N ALA A 27 -1.09 10.56 19.48
CA ALA A 27 -1.79 11.76 19.05
C ALA A 27 -1.27 13.04 19.76
N SER A 28 -0.87 12.91 21.03
CA SER A 28 -0.22 13.99 21.77
C SER A 28 1.18 14.31 21.23
N GLU A 29 1.95 13.31 20.82
CA GLU A 29 3.29 13.49 20.24
C GLU A 29 3.25 14.14 18.86
N ILE A 30 2.22 13.84 18.06
CA ILE A 30 2.09 14.36 16.69
C ILE A 30 1.78 15.87 16.68
N GLY A 31 1.25 16.42 17.77
CA GLY A 31 0.90 17.83 17.89
C GLY A 31 -0.60 18.09 17.79
N GLU A 32 -1.33 17.68 18.83
CA GLU A 32 -2.75 18.05 19.09
C GLU A 32 -3.79 17.52 18.10
N ILE A 33 -3.50 16.42 17.40
CA ILE A 33 -4.57 15.69 16.72
C ILE A 33 -5.36 14.89 17.75
N SER A 34 -6.67 14.69 17.52
CA SER A 34 -7.49 13.85 18.41
C SER A 34 -7.19 12.36 18.18
N ALA A 35 -7.26 11.52 19.22
CA ALA A 35 -7.11 10.06 19.05
C ALA A 35 -8.10 9.47 18.02
N PRO A 36 -9.36 9.93 17.92
CA PRO A 36 -10.25 9.55 16.80
C PRO A 36 -9.73 9.98 15.43
N THR A 37 -9.07 11.13 15.30
CA THR A 37 -8.44 11.57 14.06
C THR A 37 -7.30 10.62 13.68
N LEU A 38 -6.42 10.29 14.63
CA LEU A 38 -5.34 9.34 14.39
C LEU A 38 -5.85 7.97 13.97
N LEU A 39 -6.90 7.46 14.63
CA LEU A 39 -7.53 6.19 14.25
C LEU A 39 -8.08 6.22 12.81
N ARG A 40 -8.72 7.33 12.39
CA ARG A 40 -9.21 7.49 11.01
C ARG A 40 -8.07 7.45 10.00
N VAL A 41 -6.96 8.11 10.31
CA VAL A 41 -5.75 8.06 9.48
C VAL A 41 -5.20 6.65 9.41
N GLU A 42 -5.12 5.94 10.54
CA GLU A 42 -4.73 4.52 10.57
C GLU A 42 -5.74 3.60 9.88
N GLN A 43 -6.93 4.06 9.53
CA GLN A 43 -7.90 3.33 8.71
C GLN A 43 -7.82 3.70 7.22
N GLY A 44 -6.85 4.53 6.82
CA GLY A 44 -6.66 4.96 5.43
C GLY A 44 -7.57 6.11 5.00
N LYS A 45 -8.26 6.78 5.94
CA LYS A 45 -9.05 7.98 5.60
C LYS A 45 -8.12 9.17 5.36
N VAL A 46 -8.49 10.01 4.39
CA VAL A 46 -7.75 11.22 4.04
C VAL A 46 -7.77 12.20 5.23
N PRO A 47 -6.60 12.57 5.78
CA PRO A 47 -6.51 13.62 6.80
C PRO A 47 -6.75 15.00 6.20
N ASP A 48 -7.11 15.97 7.05
CA ASP A 48 -6.99 17.39 6.70
C ASP A 48 -5.52 17.81 6.53
N VAL A 49 -5.31 18.98 5.94
CA VAL A 49 -3.97 19.49 5.60
C VAL A 49 -3.10 19.66 6.86
N ASP A 50 -3.66 20.18 7.95
CA ASP A 50 -2.93 20.45 9.19
C ASP A 50 -2.49 19.14 9.86
N THR A 51 -3.39 18.15 9.92
CA THR A 51 -3.11 16.80 10.39
C THR A 51 -2.04 16.15 9.53
N PHE A 52 -2.13 16.26 8.20
CA PHE A 52 -1.15 15.69 7.28
C PHE A 52 0.25 16.27 7.48
N ILE A 53 0.37 17.59 7.61
CA ILE A 53 1.66 18.26 7.85
C ILE A 53 2.24 17.82 9.20
N SER A 54 1.41 17.73 10.23
CA SER A 54 1.81 17.29 11.57
C SER A 54 2.32 15.85 11.55
N LEU A 55 1.64 14.96 10.81
CA LEU A 55 2.09 13.59 10.59
C LEU A 55 3.41 13.52 9.82
N CYS A 56 3.59 14.32 8.76
CA CYS A 56 4.85 14.35 8.01
C CYS A 56 6.02 14.77 8.90
N LYS A 57 5.83 15.81 9.73
CA LYS A 57 6.82 16.25 10.71
C LYS A 57 7.12 15.17 11.74
N TRP A 58 6.08 14.56 12.30
CA TRP A 58 6.24 13.48 13.28
C TRP A 58 6.89 12.25 12.67
N LEU A 59 6.62 11.90 11.41
CA LEU A 59 7.27 10.79 10.70
C LEU A 59 8.68 11.10 10.22
N GLU A 60 9.07 12.38 10.17
CA GLU A 60 10.32 12.87 9.55
C GLU A 60 10.43 12.52 8.06
N VAL A 61 9.28 12.55 7.36
CA VAL A 61 9.18 12.20 5.94
C VAL A 61 8.60 13.38 5.14
N SER A 62 9.11 13.61 3.94
CA SER A 62 8.60 14.65 3.03
C SER A 62 7.15 14.37 2.62
N ALA A 63 6.33 15.42 2.54
CA ALA A 63 4.97 15.32 2.01
C ALA A 63 4.92 14.71 0.60
N GLU A 64 5.96 14.95 -0.20
CA GLU A 64 6.10 14.44 -1.56
C GLU A 64 6.10 12.91 -1.63
N THR A 65 6.59 12.23 -0.58
CA THR A 65 6.59 10.77 -0.48
C THR A 65 5.19 10.18 -0.54
N PHE A 66 4.17 10.93 -0.12
CA PHE A 66 2.78 10.50 -0.11
C PHE A 66 1.98 11.01 -1.31
N ILE A 67 2.53 11.93 -2.09
CA ILE A 67 1.83 12.51 -3.23
C ILE A 67 2.16 11.67 -4.46
N VAL A 68 1.16 10.93 -4.93
CA VAL A 68 1.25 10.13 -6.15
C VAL A 68 0.60 10.88 -7.30
N ASP A 69 1.23 10.81 -8.48
CA ASP A 69 0.60 11.31 -9.69
C ASP A 69 -0.65 10.49 -9.98
N ALA A 70 -1.80 11.15 -9.97
CA ALA A 70 -3.06 10.61 -10.42
C ALA A 70 -3.08 10.65 -11.95
N GLU A 71 -2.22 9.84 -12.54
CA GLU A 71 -2.59 9.17 -13.77
C GLU A 71 -3.80 8.27 -13.46
N PRO A 72 -4.71 8.04 -14.41
CA PRO A 72 -5.81 7.09 -14.24
C PRO A 72 -5.26 5.66 -14.28
N SER A 73 -4.39 5.29 -13.33
CA SER A 73 -4.24 3.89 -12.96
C SER A 73 -5.47 3.52 -12.13
N PHE A 74 -6.55 3.21 -12.84
CA PHE A 74 -7.59 2.31 -12.37
C PHE A 74 -6.96 0.93 -12.06
N THR A 75 -6.18 0.85 -11.00
CA THR A 75 -5.86 -0.39 -10.29
C THR A 75 -5.62 0.04 -8.85
N ASN A 76 -6.66 0.17 -8.03
CA ASN A 76 -7.19 -1.00 -7.35
C ASN A 76 -6.03 -1.96 -7.08
N GLN A 77 -5.38 -1.84 -5.93
CA GLN A 77 -4.51 -2.88 -5.38
C GLN A 77 -5.39 -4.08 -4.97
N LYS A 78 -6.23 -4.53 -5.90
CA LYS A 78 -6.70 -5.88 -6.00
C LYS A 78 -5.41 -6.64 -6.18
N VAL A 79 -5.03 -7.43 -5.18
CA VAL A 79 -3.85 -8.30 -5.29
C VAL A 79 -3.92 -8.94 -6.67
N ASN A 80 -2.92 -8.68 -7.52
CA ASN A 80 -2.96 -9.16 -8.89
C ASN A 80 -3.12 -10.68 -8.78
N THR A 81 -4.18 -11.25 -9.35
CA THR A 81 -4.46 -12.69 -9.23
C THR A 81 -3.21 -13.51 -9.59
N LYS A 82 -2.41 -12.99 -10.53
CA LYS A 82 -1.08 -13.50 -10.86
C LYS A 82 -0.14 -13.57 -9.64
N ASP A 83 0.00 -12.48 -8.89
CA ASP A 83 0.90 -12.40 -7.73
C ASP A 83 0.46 -13.31 -6.58
N LEU A 84 -0.86 -13.47 -6.36
CA LEU A 84 -1.39 -14.47 -5.42
C LEU A 84 -1.05 -15.90 -5.85
N MET A 85 -1.25 -16.22 -7.13
CA MET A 85 -0.94 -17.56 -7.63
C MET A 85 0.56 -17.86 -7.53
N LEU A 86 1.42 -16.89 -7.87
CA LEU A 86 2.87 -17.04 -7.77
C LEU A 86 3.35 -17.18 -6.32
N SER A 87 2.71 -16.51 -5.36
CA SER A 87 3.07 -16.64 -3.94
C SER A 87 2.69 -18.02 -3.37
N HIS A 88 1.47 -18.51 -3.67
CA HIS A 88 1.06 -19.87 -3.29
C HIS A 88 1.95 -20.94 -3.91
N LEU A 89 2.29 -20.80 -5.19
CA LEU A 89 3.15 -21.74 -5.90
C LEU A 89 4.56 -21.82 -5.31
N ARG A 90 5.12 -20.68 -4.85
CA ARG A 90 6.45 -20.63 -4.20
C ARG A 90 6.44 -21.16 -2.77
N ALA A 91 5.30 -21.07 -2.07
CA ALA A 91 5.15 -21.57 -0.71
C ALA A 91 4.93 -23.10 -0.65
N ASP A 92 4.59 -23.73 -1.77
CA ASP A 92 4.37 -25.17 -1.86
C ASP A 92 5.69 -25.94 -1.80
N LYS A 93 5.88 -26.71 -0.73
CA LYS A 93 7.08 -27.52 -0.48
C LYS A 93 7.06 -28.88 -1.17
N THR A 94 5.94 -29.26 -1.79
CA THR A 94 5.78 -30.57 -2.45
C THR A 94 6.30 -30.58 -3.89
N LEU A 95 6.53 -29.40 -4.47
CA LEU A 95 7.02 -29.21 -5.82
C LEU A 95 8.52 -28.88 -5.80
N ASP A 96 9.25 -29.40 -6.79
CA ASP A 96 10.65 -29.03 -6.97
C ASP A 96 10.80 -27.66 -7.66
N SER A 97 11.98 -27.05 -7.52
CA SER A 97 12.25 -25.72 -8.07
C SER A 97 12.13 -25.66 -9.59
N ALA A 98 12.37 -26.79 -10.29
CA ALA A 98 12.28 -26.86 -11.74
C ALA A 98 10.81 -26.77 -12.20
N THR A 99 9.92 -27.51 -11.54
CA THR A 99 8.48 -27.52 -11.81
C THR A 99 7.86 -26.17 -11.47
N ILE A 100 8.27 -25.56 -10.35
CA ILE A 100 7.83 -24.21 -9.97
C ILE A 100 8.20 -23.20 -11.07
N SER A 101 9.43 -23.23 -11.60
CA SER A 101 9.85 -22.31 -12.65
C SER A 101 9.04 -22.47 -13.94
N ILE A 102 8.75 -23.72 -14.35
CA ILE A 102 7.92 -24.01 -15.52
C ILE A 102 6.51 -23.44 -15.34
N LEU A 103 5.90 -23.68 -14.18
CA LEU A 103 4.55 -23.18 -13.88
C LEU A 103 4.49 -21.65 -13.84
N GLN A 104 5.52 -20.99 -13.29
CA GLN A 104 5.63 -19.52 -13.32
C GLN A 104 5.63 -19.00 -14.77
N ASN A 105 6.43 -19.60 -15.65
CA ASN A 105 6.50 -19.20 -17.06
C ASN A 105 5.17 -19.39 -17.80
N VAL A 106 4.45 -20.49 -17.53
CA VAL A 106 3.13 -20.75 -18.13
C VAL A 106 2.11 -19.70 -17.66
N ILE A 107 2.12 -19.37 -16.37
CA ILE A 107 1.27 -18.31 -15.79
C ILE A 107 1.60 -16.97 -16.45
N ASP A 108 2.88 -16.61 -16.55
CA ASP A 108 3.34 -15.37 -17.18
C ASP A 108 2.84 -15.26 -18.62
N LEU A 109 2.98 -16.31 -19.41
CA LEU A 109 2.55 -16.35 -20.80
C LEU A 109 1.02 -16.18 -20.94
N ALA A 110 0.25 -16.86 -20.09
CA ALA A 110 -1.21 -16.77 -20.10
C ALA A 110 -1.69 -15.35 -19.77
N PHE A 111 -1.15 -14.72 -18.73
CA PHE A 111 -1.50 -13.36 -18.34
C PHE A 111 -1.05 -12.32 -19.39
N ASN A 112 0.14 -12.48 -19.97
CA ASN A 112 0.61 -11.61 -21.04
C ASN A 112 -0.32 -11.65 -22.26
N LYS A 113 -0.79 -12.85 -22.64
CA LYS A 113 -1.76 -13.03 -23.73
C LYS A 113 -3.12 -12.41 -23.39
N ALA A 114 -3.62 -12.62 -22.17
CA ALA A 114 -4.89 -12.04 -21.73
C ALA A 114 -4.85 -10.51 -21.75
N ASN A 115 -3.76 -9.91 -21.26
CA ASN A 115 -3.57 -8.47 -21.26
C ASN A 115 -3.46 -7.90 -22.68
N HIS A 116 -2.78 -8.61 -23.58
CA HIS A 116 -2.68 -8.21 -25.00
C HIS A 116 -4.03 -8.33 -25.73
N ALA A 117 -4.91 -9.25 -25.34
CA ALA A 117 -6.25 -9.39 -25.93
C ALA A 117 -7.21 -8.26 -25.54
N LEU A 118 -6.92 -7.54 -24.45
CA LEU A 118 -7.74 -6.42 -23.95
C LEU A 118 -7.36 -5.06 -24.57
N GLN A 119 -6.32 -5.00 -25.42
CA GLN A 119 -5.86 -3.77 -26.09
C GLN A 119 -6.23 -3.67 -27.58
N LYS A 120 -7.07 -4.58 -28.09
CA LYS A 120 -7.69 -4.52 -29.43
C LYS A 120 -9.16 -4.21 -29.31
#